data_AF-A0A9E6EKU5-F1
#
_entry.id   AF-A0A9E6EKU5-F1
#
_cell.length_a   1.000
_cell.length_b   1.000
_cell.length_c   1.000
_cell.angle_alpha   90.00
_cell.angle_beta   90.00
_cell.angle_gamma   90.00
#
_symmetry.space_group_name_H-M   'P 1'
#
loop_
_entity.id
_entity.type
_entity.pdbx_description
1 polymer ?
#
loop_
_entity_poly.entity_id
_entity_poly.type
_entity_poly.pdbx_seq_one_letter_code
_entity_poly.pdbx_strand_id
1 'polypeptide(L)' 'GDAFTAALAAGLVQGLPRPAGHRRAAQLSAYVCTQPGAMPDTRAFLASLPD' A
#
# COMPACT_ATOMS: atom_id res chain seq x y z
N GLY A 1 4.99 2.86 8.48
CA GLY A 1 3.99 2.35 9.44
C GLY A 1 2.60 2.65 8.94
N ASP A 2 2.20 3.92 9.00
CA ASP A 2 0.84 4.35 8.63
C ASP A 2 0.43 3.95 7.21
N ALA A 3 1.35 4.06 6.24
CA ALA A 3 1.12 3.62 4.87
C ALA A 3 0.74 2.13 4.77
N PHE A 4 1.38 1.26 5.58
CA PHE A 4 1.04 -0.16 5.63
C PHE A 4 -0.38 -0.34 6.18
N THR A 5 -0.68 0.28 7.32
CA THR A 5 -1.98 0.18 7.97
C THR A 5 -3.11 0.70 7.08
N ALA A 6 -2.88 1.84 6.42
CA ALA A 6 -3.83 2.45 5.50
C ALA A 6 -4.13 1.53 4.29
N ALA A 7 -3.09 0.98 3.65
CA ALA A 7 -3.27 0.07 2.52
C ALA A 7 -3.92 -1.26 2.93
N LEU A 8 -3.59 -1.80 4.11
CA LEU A 8 -4.21 -3.02 4.61
C LEU A 8 -5.69 -2.79 4.92
N ALA A 9 -6.03 -1.69 5.61
CA ALA A 9 -7.41 -1.31 5.91
C ALA A 9 -8.22 -1.08 4.63
N ALA A 10 -7.66 -0.36 3.65
CA ALA A 10 -8.29 -0.16 2.35
C ALA A 10 -8.54 -1.50 1.63
N GLY A 11 -7.55 -2.41 1.64
CA GLY A 11 -7.69 -3.74 1.05
C GLY A 11 -8.79 -4.59 1.72
N LEU A 12 -8.92 -4.51 3.04
CA LEU A 12 -10.01 -5.18 3.77
C LEU A 12 -11.38 -4.62 3.38
N VAL A 13 -11.53 -3.29 3.29
CA VAL A 13 -12.77 -2.63 2.85
C VAL A 13 -13.12 -2.99 1.40
N GLN A 14 -12.12 -3.18 0.54
CA GLN A 14 -12.29 -3.60 -0.86
C GLN A 14 -12.53 -5.11 -1.03
N GLY A 15 -12.50 -5.90 0.05
CA GLY A 15 -12.70 -7.35 -0.01
C GLY A 15 -11.51 -8.11 -0.60
N LEU A 16 -10.30 -7.53 -0.60
CA LEU A 16 -9.11 -8.23 -1.08
C LEU A 16 -8.81 -9.45 -0.19
N PRO A 17 -8.34 -10.58 -0.78
CA PRO A 17 -7.83 -11.70 -0.01
C PRO A 17 -6.71 -11.23 0.93
N ARG A 18 -6.69 -11.71 2.18
CA ARG A 18 -5.69 -11.32 3.19
C ARG A 18 -4.24 -11.36 2.68
N PRO A 19 -3.79 -12.40 1.94
CA PRO A 19 -2.41 -12.43 1.42
C PRO A 19 -2.14 -11.34 0.38
N ALA A 20 -3.13 -11.00 -0.47
CA ALA A 20 -3.01 -9.96 -1.49
C ALA A 20 -2.99 -8.56 -0.84
N GLY A 21 -3.92 -8.29 0.08
CA GLY A 21 -3.98 -7.04 0.84
C GLY A 21 -2.71 -6.79 1.66
N HIS A 22 -2.21 -7.82 2.35
CA HIS A 22 -0.94 -7.72 3.10
C HIS A 22 0.25 -7.44 2.17
N ARG A 23 0.33 -8.12 1.03
CA ARG A 23 1.43 -7.93 0.06
C ARG A 23 1.42 -6.50 -0.50
N ARG A 24 0.26 -5.98 -0.92
CA ARG A 24 0.10 -4.60 -1.37
C ARG A 24 0.50 -3.60 -0.29
N ALA A 25 0.06 -3.81 0.96
CA ALA A 25 0.41 -2.96 2.08
C ALA A 25 1.92 -2.94 2.36
N ALA A 26 2.58 -4.09 2.31
CA ALA A 26 4.04 -4.20 2.46
C ALA A 26 4.78 -3.46 1.34
N GLN A 27 4.36 -3.66 0.08
CA GLN A 27 4.95 -2.99 -1.08
C GLN A 27 4.80 -1.47 -1.00
N LEU A 28 3.62 -0.96 -0.63
CA LEU A 28 3.40 0.47 -0.45
C LEU A 28 4.26 1.04 0.69
N SER A 29 4.33 0.34 1.83
CA SER A 29 5.16 0.82 2.94
C SER A 29 6.64 0.88 2.57
N ALA A 30 7.13 -0.09 1.81
CA ALA A 30 8.51 -0.08 1.31
C ALA A 30 8.74 1.08 0.32
N TYR A 31 7.79 1.32 -0.59
CA TYR A 31 7.86 2.45 -1.52
C TYR A 31 7.92 3.78 -0.79
N VAL A 32 7.05 4.02 0.20
CA VAL A 32 7.04 5.28 0.96
C VAL A 32 8.39 5.53 1.65
N CYS A 33 9.07 4.50 2.14
CA CYS A 33 10.41 4.64 2.73
C CYS A 33 11.48 5.13 1.73
N THR A 34 11.24 5.05 0.42
CA THR A 34 12.15 5.57 -0.62
C THR A 34 11.87 7.03 -0.98
N GLN A 35 10.77 7.60 -0.49
CA GLN A 35 10.32 8.94 -0.86
C GLN A 35 10.69 9.98 0.20
N PRO A 36 10.89 11.25 -0.20
CA PRO A 36 11.08 12.33 0.76
C PRO A 36 9.79 12.61 1.53
N GLY A 37 9.86 12.50 2.86
CA GLY A 37 8.72 12.76 3.74
C GLY A 37 7.76 11.57 3.90
N ALA A 38 6.67 11.80 4.62
CA ALA A 38 5.76 10.72 5.05
C ALA A 38 4.56 10.47 4.12
N MET A 39 4.18 11.46 3.29
CA MET A 39 2.99 11.42 2.43
C MET A 39 3.32 11.76 0.97
N PRO A 40 4.06 10.88 0.26
CA PRO A 40 4.31 11.06 -1.17
C PRO A 40 3.03 10.79 -1.99
N ASP A 41 3.02 11.24 -3.25
CA ASP A 41 2.00 10.77 -4.20
C ASP A 41 2.24 9.28 -4.50
N THR A 42 1.24 8.46 -4.20
CA THR A 42 1.31 6.99 -4.33
C THR A 42 0.44 6.46 -5.46
N ARG A 43 -0.29 7.32 -6.20
CA ARG A 43 -1.28 6.90 -7.19
C ARG A 43 -0.67 6.07 -8.31
N ALA A 44 0.44 6.55 -8.89
CA ALA A 44 1.13 5.86 -9.97
C ALA A 44 1.71 4.51 -9.52
N PHE A 45 2.31 4.48 -8.33
CA PHE A 45 2.86 3.25 -7.76
C PHE A 45 1.76 2.20 -7.51
N LEU A 46 0.66 2.59 -6.88
CA LEU A 46 -0.47 1.69 -6.60
C LEU A 46 -1.10 1.14 -7.89
N ALA A 47 -1.22 1.94 -8.95
CA ALA A 47 -1.73 1.49 -10.25
C ALA A 47 -0.78 0.50 -10.96
N SER A 48 0.50 0.46 -10.58
CA SER A 48 1.49 -0.47 -11.13
C SER A 48 1.55 -1.81 -10.39
N LEU A 49 0.90 -1.94 -9.22
CA LEU A 49 0.90 -3.18 -8.44
C LEU A 49 -0.03 -4.21 -9.06
N PRO A 50 0.37 -5.50 -9.11
CA PRO A 50 -0.51 -6.58 -9.53
C PRO A 50 -1.69 -6.78 -8.54
N ASP A 51 -2.74 -7.44 -9.03
CA ASP A 51 -3.91 -7.88 -8.24
C ASP A 51 -3.60 -9.03 -7.27
#